data_AF-A0A3L7SII3-F1
#
_entry.id   AF-A0A3L7SII3-F1
#
_cell.length_a   1.000
_cell.length_b   1.000
_cell.length_c   1.000
_cell.angle_alpha   90.00
_cell.angle_beta   90.00
_cell.angle_gamma   90.00
#
_symmetry.space_group_name_H-M   'P 1'
#
loop_
_entity.id
_entity.type
_entity.pdbx_description
1 polymer ?
#
loop_
_entity_poly.entity_id
_entity_poly.type
_entity_poly.pdbx_seq_one_letter_code
_entity_poly.pdbx_strand_id
1 'polypeptide(L)'
;TDGEIQTDGEIQQTSFNGKPVPATSLSLMTTAYWRLPPADLLTKPLMIVDVDSGTTRAVQVKTMEKTPISFTGQSRECQHVKIDGPSPADLWFDDQQRLVRQKSVESGHQLELRIKQIQLNPDDH
;
A
#
# COMPACT_ATOMS: atom_id res chain seq x y z
N THR A 1 17.09 15.62 11.98
CA THR A 1 16.23 16.82 11.93
C THR A 1 14.82 16.30 11.84
N ASP A 2 14.10 16.47 12.93
CA ASP A 2 12.85 15.78 13.23
C ASP A 2 11.70 16.37 12.39
N GLY A 3 10.90 15.49 11.78
CA GLY A 3 9.69 15.87 11.07
C GLY A 3 8.53 15.91 12.05
N GLU A 4 8.10 17.12 12.41
CA GLU A 4 6.93 17.33 13.25
C GLU A 4 5.66 17.25 12.38
N ILE A 5 4.74 16.35 12.74
CA ILE A 5 3.42 16.27 12.11
C ILE A 5 2.50 17.23 12.87
N GLN A 6 2.24 18.41 12.31
CA GLN A 6 1.16 19.27 12.77
C GLN A 6 -0.14 18.83 12.10
N THR A 7 -1.03 18.22 12.88
CA THR A 7 -2.39 17.88 12.47
C THR A 7 -3.29 19.08 12.76
N ASP A 8 -3.52 19.93 11.77
CA ASP A 8 -4.71 20.77 11.71
C ASP A 8 -5.65 20.18 10.65
N GLY A 9 -6.93 20.13 10.97
CA GLY A 9 -7.91 19.35 10.22
C GLY A 9 -7.97 19.71 8.74
N GLU A 10 -7.95 18.67 7.90
CA GLU A 10 -8.47 18.64 6.52
C GLU A 10 -7.54 18.88 5.30
N ILE A 11 -6.20 18.82 5.42
CA ILE A 11 -5.34 18.57 4.23
C ILE A 11 -4.15 17.67 4.59
N GLN A 12 -4.19 16.39 4.18
CA GLN A 12 -2.98 15.58 4.12
C GLN A 12 -2.18 16.01 2.89
N GLN A 13 -1.13 16.81 3.09
CA GLN A 13 -0.19 17.19 2.03
C GLN A 13 0.88 16.11 1.89
N THR A 14 0.71 15.21 0.94
CA THR A 14 1.74 14.22 0.61
C THR A 14 2.90 14.90 -0.11
N SER A 15 4.14 14.60 0.28
CA SER A 15 5.33 15.04 -0.44
C SER A 15 6.15 13.84 -0.92
N PHE A 16 6.77 13.98 -2.09
CA PHE A 16 7.70 13.01 -2.66
C PHE A 16 9.04 13.70 -2.85
N ASN A 17 10.09 13.21 -2.19
CA ASN A 17 11.43 13.83 -2.17
C ASN A 17 11.40 15.34 -1.81
N GLY A 18 10.56 15.70 -0.83
CA GLY A 18 10.41 17.09 -0.37
C GLY A 18 9.63 18.00 -1.32
N LYS A 19 9.14 17.48 -2.45
CA LYS A 19 8.24 18.21 -3.35
C LYS A 19 6.80 17.84 -3.05
N PRO A 20 5.89 18.80 -2.85
CA PRO A 20 4.49 18.50 -2.62
C PRO A 20 3.91 17.78 -3.85
N VAL A 21 3.27 16.64 -3.61
CA VAL A 21 2.40 16.01 -4.58
C VAL A 21 1.13 16.87 -4.64
N PRO A 22 0.66 17.28 -5.83
CA PRO A 22 -0.54 18.10 -5.95
C PRO A 22 -1.68 17.49 -5.14
N ALA A 23 -2.26 18.31 -4.25
CA ALA A 23 -3.31 17.91 -3.32
C ALA A 23 -4.58 17.54 -4.10
N THR A 24 -4.64 16.30 -4.57
CA THR A 24 -5.86 15.66 -5.00
C THR A 24 -6.08 14.43 -4.14
N SER A 25 -6.92 14.66 -3.13
CA SER A 25 -7.78 13.70 -2.45
C SER A 25 -7.13 12.74 -1.47
N LEU A 26 -7.87 12.54 -0.38
CA LEU A 26 -7.73 11.59 0.73
C LEU A 26 -7.63 10.10 0.30
N SER A 27 -7.22 9.83 -0.93
CA SER A 27 -7.34 8.56 -1.65
C SER A 27 -6.05 8.27 -2.42
N LEU A 28 -4.92 8.44 -1.72
CA LEU A 28 -3.58 8.25 -2.26
C LEU A 28 -2.92 7.02 -1.64
N MET A 29 -2.42 6.13 -2.48
CA MET A 29 -1.57 5.00 -2.08
C MET A 29 -0.24 5.09 -2.87
N THR A 30 0.81 4.45 -2.39
CA THR A 30 2.08 4.37 -3.13
C THR A 30 2.26 2.98 -3.72
N THR A 31 3.05 2.80 -4.79
CA THR A 31 3.40 1.47 -5.33
C THR A 31 4.17 0.56 -4.38
N ALA A 32 4.57 1.05 -3.20
CA ALA A 32 5.09 0.23 -2.11
C ALA A 32 4.00 -0.53 -1.32
N TYR A 33 2.74 -0.09 -1.41
CA TYR A 33 1.56 -0.77 -0.91
C TYR A 33 1.56 -1.22 0.57
N TRP A 34 2.38 -0.63 1.44
CA TRP A 34 2.59 -1.15 2.81
C TRP A 34 1.35 -1.31 3.68
N ARG A 35 0.31 -0.49 3.43
CA ARG A 35 -0.95 -0.51 4.17
C ARG A 35 -2.12 -0.61 3.22
N LEU A 36 -3.13 -1.38 3.62
CA LEU A 36 -4.41 -1.42 2.93
C LEU A 36 -5.14 -0.09 3.16
N PRO A 37 -5.63 0.59 2.11
CA PRO A 37 -6.47 1.77 2.29
C PRO A 37 -7.79 1.41 3.01
N PRO A 38 -8.38 2.36 3.76
CA PRO A 38 -9.73 2.25 4.29
C PRO A 38 -10.75 1.75 3.26
N ALA A 39 -11.70 0.92 3.71
CA ALA A 39 -12.62 0.20 2.83
C ALA A 39 -13.50 1.11 1.96
N ASP A 40 -13.83 2.30 2.45
CA ASP A 40 -14.58 3.33 1.73
C ASP A 40 -13.82 3.86 0.50
N LEU A 41 -12.48 3.86 0.56
CA LEU A 41 -11.62 4.26 -0.56
C LEU A 41 -11.46 3.14 -1.60
N LEU A 42 -11.56 1.87 -1.19
CA LEU A 42 -11.43 0.72 -2.09
C LEU A 42 -12.60 0.60 -3.09
N THR A 43 -13.73 1.27 -2.81
CA THR A 43 -14.92 1.27 -3.69
C THR A 43 -14.86 2.30 -4.81
N LYS A 44 -13.85 3.18 -4.80
CA LYS A 44 -13.68 4.28 -5.75
C LYS A 44 -12.37 4.11 -6.52
N PRO A 45 -12.21 4.78 -7.69
CA PRO A 45 -10.90 4.91 -8.30
C PRO A 45 -9.91 5.52 -7.30
N LEU A 46 -8.78 4.83 -7.10
CA LEU A 46 -7.74 5.24 -6.16
C LEU A 46 -6.57 5.85 -6.93
N MET A 47 -5.96 6.90 -6.41
CA MET A 47 -4.73 7.44 -7.00
C MET A 47 -3.53 6.71 -6.40
N ILE A 48 -2.67 6.15 -7.25
CA ILE A 48 -1.38 5.58 -6.83
C ILE A 48 -0.24 6.49 -7.28
N VAL A 49 0.66 6.81 -6.36
CA VAL A 49 1.97 7.40 -6.67
C VAL A 49 2.99 6.30 -6.84
N ASP A 50 3.63 6.28 -7.99
CA ASP A 50 4.78 5.45 -8.27
C ASP A 50 6.00 5.96 -7.48
N VAL A 51 6.56 5.11 -6.60
CA VAL A 51 7.64 5.52 -5.69
C VAL A 51 8.97 5.76 -6.38
N ASP A 52 9.16 5.26 -7.60
CA ASP A 52 10.42 5.41 -8.33
C ASP A 52 10.41 6.67 -9.19
N SER A 53 9.26 7.00 -9.79
CA SER A 53 9.10 8.12 -10.72
C SER A 53 8.38 9.33 -10.14
N GLY A 54 7.66 9.18 -9.02
CA GLY A 54 6.75 10.18 -8.47
C GLY A 54 5.48 10.41 -9.31
N THR A 55 5.26 9.60 -10.36
CA THR A 55 4.10 9.75 -11.25
C THR A 55 2.83 9.27 -10.55
N THR A 56 1.75 10.04 -10.66
CA THR A 56 0.44 9.63 -10.13
C THR A 56 -0.43 9.01 -11.23
N ARG A 57 -1.11 7.90 -10.92
CA ARG A 57 -2.01 7.20 -11.85
C ARG A 57 -3.28 6.77 -11.12
N ALA A 58 -4.43 6.89 -11.79
CA ALA A 58 -5.67 6.32 -11.29
C ALA A 58 -5.68 4.79 -11.51
N VAL A 59 -6.14 4.05 -10.52
CA VAL A 59 -6.32 2.60 -10.58
C VAL A 59 -7.68 2.20 -10.06
N GLN A 60 -8.10 0.98 -10.42
CA GLN A 60 -9.22 0.33 -9.78
C GLN A 60 -8.71 -0.71 -8.78
N VAL A 61 -9.29 -0.71 -7.59
CA VAL A 61 -9.00 -1.72 -6.57
C VAL A 61 -10.15 -2.71 -6.52
N LYS A 62 -9.83 -4.00 -6.44
CA LYS A 62 -10.80 -5.09 -6.28
C LYS A 62 -10.45 -5.93 -5.08
N THR A 63 -11.38 -6.02 -4.15
CA THR A 63 -11.30 -6.93 -3.00
C THR A 63 -11.63 -8.34 -3.46
N MET A 64 -10.70 -9.27 -3.24
CA MET A 64 -10.85 -10.68 -3.58
C MET A 64 -11.18 -11.49 -2.32
N GLU A 65 -11.39 -12.80 -2.48
CA GLU A 65 -11.55 -13.70 -1.35
C GLU A 65 -10.30 -13.73 -0.47
N LYS A 66 -10.49 -13.93 0.83
CA LYS A 66 -9.36 -14.13 1.74
C LYS A 66 -8.62 -15.41 1.37
N THR A 67 -7.30 -15.35 1.45
CA THR A 67 -6.43 -16.46 1.09
C THR A 67 -5.47 -16.74 2.24
N PRO A 68 -5.28 -18.01 2.66
CA PRO A 68 -4.26 -18.34 3.64
C PRO A 68 -2.87 -18.11 3.06
N ILE A 69 -2.07 -17.29 3.74
CA ILE A 69 -0.66 -17.04 3.41
C ILE A 69 0.20 -17.48 4.59
N SER A 70 1.21 -18.29 4.31
CA SER A 70 2.21 -18.70 5.30
C SER A 70 3.33 -17.67 5.38
N PHE A 71 3.48 -17.03 6.53
CA PHE A 71 4.61 -16.16 6.88
C PHE A 71 4.88 -16.28 8.38
N THR A 72 6.10 -15.96 8.86
CA THR A 72 6.46 -16.11 10.29
C THR A 72 6.25 -17.52 10.86
N GLY A 73 6.31 -18.57 10.02
CA GLY A 73 6.06 -19.95 10.44
C GLY A 73 4.60 -20.30 10.75
N GLN A 74 3.66 -19.40 10.48
CA GLN A 74 2.22 -19.60 10.68
C GLN A 74 1.45 -19.32 9.39
N SER A 75 0.37 -20.05 9.14
CA SER A 75 -0.59 -19.72 8.09
C SER A 75 -1.64 -18.77 8.66
N ARG A 76 -1.91 -17.66 7.98
CA ARG A 76 -2.92 -16.68 8.38
C ARG A 76 -3.80 -16.31 7.20
N GLU A 77 -5.10 -16.16 7.46
CA GLU A 77 -6.06 -15.62 6.50
C GLU A 77 -5.71 -14.17 6.17
N CYS A 78 -5.38 -13.90 4.91
CA CYS A 78 -4.99 -12.58 4.44
C CYS A 78 -6.02 -12.02 3.45
N GLN A 79 -6.30 -10.73 3.54
CA GLN A 79 -7.14 -10.04 2.57
C GLN A 79 -6.38 -9.91 1.24
N HIS A 80 -6.86 -10.59 0.20
CA HIS A 80 -6.32 -10.44 -1.15
C HIS A 80 -7.00 -9.26 -1.84
N VAL A 81 -6.19 -8.40 -2.44
CA VAL A 81 -6.62 -7.24 -3.20
C VAL A 81 -5.89 -7.23 -4.54
N LYS A 82 -6.62 -6.94 -5.61
CA LYS A 82 -6.07 -6.76 -6.95
C LYS A 82 -6.11 -5.28 -7.33
N ILE A 83 -4.97 -4.79 -7.82
CA ILE A 83 -4.83 -3.48 -8.46
C ILE A 83 -4.93 -3.69 -9.97
N ASP A 84 -5.94 -3.09 -10.59
CA ASP A 84 -6.08 -3.02 -12.04
C ASP A 84 -5.71 -1.62 -12.54
N GLY A 85 -4.97 -1.54 -13.64
CA GLY A 85 -4.55 -0.27 -14.24
C GLY A 85 -3.17 -0.36 -14.88
N PRO A 86 -2.47 0.78 -15.03
CA PRO A 86 -1.17 0.85 -15.69
C PRO A 86 -0.04 0.06 -15.00
N SER A 87 -0.18 -0.23 -13.71
CA SER A 87 0.78 -1.02 -12.92
C SER A 87 0.02 -2.08 -12.13
N PRO A 88 -0.39 -3.19 -12.77
CA PRO A 88 -1.22 -4.20 -12.12
C PRO A 88 -0.43 -4.93 -11.03
N ALA A 89 -1.11 -5.23 -9.92
CA ALA A 89 -0.51 -5.94 -8.79
C ALA A 89 -1.55 -6.80 -8.06
N ASP A 90 -1.08 -7.90 -7.49
CA ASP A 90 -1.83 -8.72 -6.54
C ASP A 90 -1.18 -8.55 -5.15
N LEU A 91 -1.99 -8.17 -4.16
CA LEU A 91 -1.55 -7.74 -2.83
C LEU A 91 -2.26 -8.55 -1.76
N TRP A 92 -1.54 -8.98 -0.72
CA TRP A 92 -2.12 -9.67 0.43
C TRP A 92 -1.79 -8.92 1.70
N PHE A 93 -2.83 -8.65 2.50
CA PHE A 93 -2.73 -7.92 3.75
C PHE A 93 -3.13 -8.80 4.94
N ASP A 94 -2.42 -8.68 6.06
CA ASP A 94 -2.80 -9.34 7.31
C ASP A 94 -4.01 -8.67 7.99
N ASP A 95 -4.40 -9.21 9.15
CA ASP A 95 -5.48 -8.68 9.99
C ASP A 95 -5.22 -7.26 10.51
N GLN A 96 -3.94 -6.85 10.56
CA GLN A 96 -3.50 -5.49 10.90
C GLN A 96 -3.37 -4.59 9.66
N GLN A 97 -3.89 -5.01 8.50
CA GLN A 97 -3.87 -4.25 7.24
C GLN A 97 -2.45 -3.97 6.72
N ARG A 98 -1.46 -4.79 7.09
CA ARG A 98 -0.07 -4.66 6.63
C ARG A 98 0.18 -5.59 5.46
N LEU A 99 0.92 -5.13 4.46
CA LEU A 99 1.30 -5.94 3.31
C LEU A 99 2.20 -7.11 3.75
N VAL A 100 1.81 -8.33 3.41
CA VAL A 100 2.59 -9.55 3.68
C VAL A 100 3.11 -10.20 2.40
N ARG A 101 2.47 -9.93 1.27
CA ARG A 101 2.89 -10.40 -0.05
C ARG A 101 2.42 -9.44 -1.13
N GLN A 102 3.24 -9.27 -2.15
CA GLN A 102 2.92 -8.57 -3.38
C GLN A 102 3.42 -9.39 -4.57
N LYS A 103 2.65 -9.39 -5.65
CA LYS A 103 3.10 -9.78 -6.99
C LYS A 103 2.83 -8.63 -7.95
N SER A 104 3.83 -8.23 -8.73
CA SER A 104 3.74 -7.15 -9.70
C SER A 104 4.48 -7.53 -11.00
N VAL A 105 4.31 -6.70 -12.02
CA VAL A 105 5.14 -6.74 -13.22
C VAL A 105 5.88 -5.41 -13.34
N GLU A 106 7.20 -5.47 -13.38
CA GLU A 106 8.08 -4.31 -13.50
C GLU A 106 9.01 -4.50 -14.69
N SER A 107 8.97 -3.57 -15.64
CA SER A 107 9.75 -3.66 -16.89
C SER A 107 9.56 -4.97 -17.66
N GLY A 108 8.37 -5.59 -17.57
CA GLY A 108 8.06 -6.88 -18.20
C GLY A 108 8.48 -8.11 -17.40
N HIS A 109 9.10 -7.93 -16.23
CA HIS A 109 9.51 -9.02 -15.35
C HIS A 109 8.51 -9.22 -14.21
N GLN A 110 8.20 -10.47 -13.89
CA GLN A 110 7.40 -10.78 -12.71
C GLN A 110 8.24 -10.57 -11.45
N LEU A 111 7.73 -9.73 -10.55
CA LEU A 111 8.31 -9.48 -9.24
C LEU A 111 7.39 -10.05 -8.17
N GLU A 112 7.99 -10.65 -7.14
CA GLU A 112 7.27 -11.08 -5.95
C GLU A 112 8.01 -10.63 -4.69
N LEU A 113 7.33 -9.84 -3.86
CA LEU A 113 7.77 -9.47 -2.51
C LEU A 113 7.01 -10.32 -1.50
N ARG A 114 7.73 -10.86 -0.50
CA ARG A 114 7.15 -11.62 0.61
C ARG A 114 7.79 -11.24 1.92
N ILE A 115 6.96 -10.96 2.92
CA ILE A 115 7.41 -10.83 4.30
C ILE A 115 7.72 -12.22 4.84
N LYS A 116 8.96 -12.42 5.28
CA LYS A 116 9.38 -13.66 5.95
C LYS A 116 9.20 -13.58 7.46
N GLN A 117 9.50 -12.42 8.04
CA GLN A 117 9.50 -12.20 9.48
C GLN A 117 9.04 -10.77 9.80
N ILE A 118 8.31 -10.63 10.90
CA ILE A 118 7.97 -9.35 11.51
C ILE A 118 8.56 -9.39 12.92
N GLN A 119 9.35 -8.38 13.27
CA GLN A 119 9.87 -8.18 14.62
C GLN A 119 9.22 -6.90 15.17
N LEU A 120 8.64 -7.00 16.36
CA LEU A 120 8.17 -5.84 17.10
C LEU A 120 9.34 -5.36 17.96
N ASN A 121 9.68 -4.08 17.88
CA ASN A 121 10.64 -3.49 18.81
C ASN A 121 9.91 -3.26 20.14
N PRO A 122 10.45 -3.80 21.26
CA PRO A 122 9.78 -3.70 22.56
C PRO A 122 9.76 -2.27 23.14
N ASP A 123 10.49 -1.33 22.54
CA ASP A 123 10.62 0.05 23.03
C ASP A 123 9.61 1.03 22.40
N ASP A 124 8.77 0.58 21.46
CA ASP A 124 7.68 1.39 20.88
C ASP A 124 6.40 1.20 21.71
N HIS A 125 6.28 1.96 22.82
CA HIS A 125 5.06 2.12 23.62
C HIS A 125 4.63 3.59 23.71
#